data_AF-A0A936PTH7-F1
#
_entry.id   AF-A0A936PTH7-F1
#
_cell.length_a   1.000
_cell.length_b   1.000
_cell.length_c   1.000
_cell.angle_alpha   90.00
_cell.angle_beta   90.00
_cell.angle_gamma   90.00
#
_symmetry.space_group_name_H-M   'P 1'
#
loop_
_entity.id
_entity.type
_entity.pdbx_description
1 polymer ?
#
loop_
_entity_poly.entity_id
_entity_poly.type
_entity_poly.pdbx_seq_one_letter_code
_entity_poly.pdbx_strand_id
1 'polypeptide(L)'
;MFRILFAALLLTSCAAEVAPRAEPGDPRVLPVGAVVALDGSYSEGDGLTYAWAVEPEGATILDAASPFATLIAEAPGLYTLSLEVCDDAGRCDTAETWARVDAPGSAQRISDWGIDTFASATSGAGAPLEAFKADKEWCKKCYDMINSTASQWEDFCMTGLPRGATSQDKKICSQNQHETSSTKRGYCDARCAS
;
A
#
# COMPACT_ATOMS: atom_id res chain seq x y z
N MET A 1 16.72 -73.90 -33.67
CA MET A 1 16.91 -73.03 -32.48
C MET A 1 16.79 -71.59 -32.95
N PHE A 2 15.80 -70.85 -32.44
CA PHE A 2 15.47 -69.50 -32.94
C PHE A 2 16.37 -68.47 -32.23
N ARG A 3 17.19 -67.72 -32.97
CA ARG A 3 17.97 -66.61 -32.39
C ARG A 3 17.09 -65.37 -32.33
N ILE A 4 16.64 -65.02 -31.12
CA ILE A 4 16.01 -63.72 -30.85
C ILE A 4 17.13 -62.67 -30.90
N LEU A 5 17.15 -61.85 -31.95
CA LEU A 5 17.90 -60.59 -31.91
C LEU A 5 17.16 -59.65 -30.97
N PHE A 6 17.76 -59.34 -29.83
CA PHE A 6 17.33 -58.20 -29.01
C PHE A 6 17.73 -56.91 -29.76
N ALA A 7 16.78 -56.36 -30.51
CA ALA A 7 16.88 -54.99 -30.98
C ALA A 7 16.72 -54.07 -29.77
N ALA A 8 17.81 -53.51 -29.28
CA ALA A 8 17.79 -52.47 -28.25
C ALA A 8 17.19 -51.20 -28.88
N LEU A 9 15.88 -51.03 -28.73
CA LEU A 9 15.18 -49.82 -29.14
C LEU A 9 15.62 -48.68 -28.22
N LEU A 10 16.61 -47.91 -28.67
CA LEU A 10 17.01 -46.67 -28.02
C LEU A 10 15.87 -45.67 -28.16
N LEU A 11 14.97 -45.69 -27.17
CA LEU A 11 13.99 -44.63 -26.93
C LEU A 11 14.77 -43.40 -26.44
N THR A 12 15.38 -42.68 -27.38
CA THR A 12 15.86 -41.32 -27.14
C THR A 12 14.64 -40.48 -26.78
N SER A 13 14.40 -40.33 -25.48
CA SER A 13 13.33 -39.48 -24.97
C SER A 13 13.65 -38.05 -25.41
N CYS A 14 12.96 -37.60 -26.45
CA CYS A 14 12.87 -36.18 -26.76
C CYS A 14 12.09 -35.54 -25.63
N ALA A 15 12.80 -35.07 -24.61
CA ALA A 15 12.25 -34.07 -23.70
C ALA A 15 11.93 -32.86 -24.58
N ALA A 16 10.65 -32.55 -24.73
CA ALA A 16 10.25 -31.29 -25.34
C ALA A 16 10.71 -30.19 -24.39
N GLU A 17 11.59 -29.33 -24.90
CA GLU A 17 12.10 -28.14 -24.22
C GLU A 17 10.92 -27.32 -23.67
N VAL A 18 11.00 -26.93 -22.39
CA VAL A 18 9.87 -26.28 -21.73
C VAL A 18 9.80 -24.83 -22.20
N ALA A 19 8.66 -24.45 -22.79
CA ALA A 19 8.43 -23.07 -23.20
C ALA A 19 8.49 -22.13 -21.97
N PRO A 20 9.14 -20.95 -22.07
CA PRO A 20 9.32 -20.07 -20.93
C PRO A 20 7.99 -19.59 -20.34
N ARG A 21 7.99 -19.42 -19.02
CA ARG A 21 6.90 -18.83 -18.25
C ARG A 21 7.47 -17.81 -17.27
N ALA A 22 7.15 -16.54 -17.44
CA ALA A 22 7.59 -15.48 -16.53
C ALA A 22 6.78 -15.51 -15.23
N GLU A 23 7.47 -15.50 -14.09
CA GLU A 23 6.85 -15.42 -12.76
C GLU A 23 7.49 -14.27 -11.95
N PRO A 24 7.02 -13.01 -12.08
CA PRO A 24 7.58 -11.85 -11.37
C PRO A 24 7.29 -11.82 -9.86
N GLY A 25 6.50 -12.78 -9.37
CA GLY A 25 6.08 -12.90 -7.97
C GLY A 25 4.95 -11.96 -7.56
N ASP A 26 4.51 -12.12 -6.31
CA ASP A 26 3.32 -11.45 -5.78
C ASP A 26 3.47 -9.91 -5.71
N PRO A 27 2.36 -9.16 -5.92
CA PRO A 27 2.31 -7.71 -5.78
C PRO A 27 2.57 -7.23 -4.34
N ARG A 28 3.06 -5.99 -4.19
CA ARG A 28 3.68 -5.52 -2.93
C ARG A 28 3.25 -4.11 -2.55
N VAL A 29 3.22 -3.85 -1.24
CA VAL A 29 2.96 -2.52 -0.65
C VAL A 29 4.15 -2.15 0.23
N LEU A 30 4.77 -1.00 -0.03
CA LEU A 30 6.11 -0.65 0.44
C LEU A 30 6.17 0.85 0.81
N PRO A 31 6.95 1.28 1.81
CA PRO A 31 7.24 2.69 2.01
C PRO A 31 8.23 3.20 0.95
N VAL A 32 8.17 4.49 0.62
CA VAL A 32 9.17 5.14 -0.25
C VAL A 32 10.59 5.03 0.33
N GLY A 33 11.59 4.86 -0.54
CA GLY A 33 12.96 4.58 -0.16
C GLY A 33 13.21 3.14 0.32
N ALA A 34 12.21 2.26 0.28
CA ALA A 34 12.42 0.83 0.51
C ALA A 34 13.29 0.22 -0.59
N VAL A 35 14.20 -0.67 -0.17
CA VAL A 35 15.01 -1.53 -1.03
C VAL A 35 14.40 -2.92 -0.97
N VAL A 36 13.99 -3.48 -2.12
CA VAL A 36 13.19 -4.71 -2.18
C VAL A 36 13.72 -5.69 -3.20
N ALA A 37 14.03 -6.90 -2.75
CA ALA A 37 14.45 -8.00 -3.62
C ALA A 37 13.26 -8.49 -4.46
N LEU A 38 13.37 -8.36 -5.78
CA LEU A 38 12.52 -9.03 -6.77
C LEU A 38 13.02 -10.47 -6.96
N ASP A 39 12.10 -11.40 -7.13
CA ASP A 39 12.39 -12.83 -7.22
C ASP A 39 11.61 -13.43 -8.40
N GLY A 40 12.31 -13.64 -9.50
CA GLY A 40 11.83 -14.29 -10.71
C GLY A 40 12.29 -15.76 -10.80
N SER A 41 12.89 -16.32 -9.75
CA SER A 41 13.44 -17.69 -9.77
C SER A 41 12.39 -18.79 -9.86
N TYR A 42 11.11 -18.43 -9.70
CA TYR A 42 9.95 -19.29 -9.94
C TYR A 42 9.58 -19.41 -11.43
N SER A 43 10.20 -18.63 -12.32
CA SER A 43 9.94 -18.69 -13.77
C SER A 43 10.31 -20.08 -14.32
N GLU A 44 9.43 -20.66 -15.14
CA GLU A 44 9.61 -22.00 -15.69
C GLU A 44 10.25 -21.94 -17.09
N GLY A 45 11.11 -22.92 -17.41
CA GLY A 45 11.76 -23.02 -18.73
C GLY A 45 13.22 -23.48 -18.63
N ASP A 46 13.80 -23.81 -19.78
CA ASP A 46 15.20 -24.24 -19.90
C ASP A 46 16.08 -23.06 -20.35
N GLY A 47 17.25 -22.88 -19.73
CA GLY A 47 18.24 -21.89 -20.18
C GLY A 47 17.80 -20.42 -20.10
N LEU A 48 17.00 -20.04 -19.09
CA LEU A 48 16.38 -18.72 -19.03
C LEU A 48 17.38 -17.55 -18.87
N THR A 49 17.17 -16.54 -19.71
CA THR A 49 17.63 -15.15 -19.54
C THR A 49 16.48 -14.30 -18.99
N TYR A 50 16.81 -13.24 -18.25
CA TYR A 50 15.84 -12.41 -17.52
C TYR A 50 15.99 -10.95 -17.93
N ALA A 51 14.88 -10.22 -18.03
CA ALA A 51 14.86 -8.77 -18.21
C ALA A 51 13.72 -8.14 -17.41
N TRP A 52 14.07 -7.36 -16.38
CA TRP A 52 13.13 -6.61 -15.55
C TRP A 52 12.98 -5.17 -16.03
N ALA A 53 11.74 -4.68 -16.08
CA ALA A 53 11.40 -3.29 -16.34
C ALA A 53 10.47 -2.72 -15.26
N VAL A 54 10.43 -1.39 -15.13
CA VAL A 54 9.53 -0.68 -14.21
C VAL A 54 8.96 0.57 -14.87
N GLU A 55 7.65 0.78 -14.72
CA GLU A 55 6.95 1.99 -15.15
C GLU A 55 5.98 2.47 -14.05
N PRO A 56 5.71 3.78 -13.92
CA PRO A 56 6.35 4.90 -14.62
C PRO A 56 7.76 5.20 -14.05
N GLU A 57 8.42 6.24 -14.57
CA GLU A 57 9.66 6.76 -13.98
C GLU A 57 9.50 7.12 -12.48
N GLY A 58 10.58 7.03 -11.71
CA GLY A 58 10.61 7.27 -10.26
C GLY A 58 10.96 6.03 -9.41
N ALA A 59 11.15 4.88 -10.07
CA ALA A 59 11.78 3.70 -9.49
C ALA A 59 12.89 3.17 -10.41
N THR A 60 13.85 2.45 -9.84
CA THR A 60 15.00 1.86 -10.52
C THR A 60 15.13 0.39 -10.12
N ILE A 61 15.47 -0.47 -11.07
CA ILE A 61 15.80 -1.87 -10.81
C ILE A 61 17.31 -2.07 -10.98
N LEU A 62 17.98 -2.50 -9.92
CA LEU A 62 19.36 -2.99 -9.95
C LEU A 62 19.37 -4.48 -10.30
N ASP A 63 20.42 -4.93 -10.99
CA ASP A 63 20.57 -6.31 -11.46
C ASP A 63 19.39 -6.80 -12.31
N ALA A 64 18.82 -5.91 -13.14
CA ALA A 64 17.64 -6.17 -13.97
C ALA A 64 17.78 -7.33 -14.98
N ALA A 65 18.98 -7.89 -15.18
CA ALA A 65 19.25 -9.06 -16.02
C ALA A 65 19.37 -10.38 -15.23
N SER A 66 18.95 -10.39 -13.96
CA SER A 66 19.10 -11.51 -13.01
C SER A 66 17.74 -12.06 -12.57
N PRO A 67 17.62 -13.37 -12.25
CA PRO A 67 16.45 -13.91 -11.55
C PRO A 67 16.21 -13.24 -10.19
N PHE A 68 17.27 -12.73 -9.56
CA PHE A 68 17.19 -11.93 -8.33
C PHE A 68 17.64 -10.50 -8.63
N ALA A 69 16.70 -9.57 -8.64
CA ALA A 69 16.93 -8.15 -8.91
C ALA A 69 16.53 -7.31 -7.68
N THR A 70 16.85 -6.02 -7.65
CA THR A 70 16.50 -5.14 -6.52
C THR A 70 15.77 -3.88 -6.99
N LEU A 71 14.53 -3.72 -6.55
CA LEU A 71 13.76 -2.48 -6.73
C LEU A 71 14.14 -1.44 -5.69
N ILE A 72 14.37 -0.21 -6.15
CA ILE A 72 14.48 0.99 -5.33
C ILE A 72 13.48 2.01 -5.88
N ALA A 73 12.54 2.46 -5.05
CA ALA A 73 11.54 3.47 -5.44
C ALA A 73 11.70 4.75 -4.62
N GLU A 74 12.01 5.85 -5.30
CA GLU A 74 12.34 7.14 -4.67
C GLU A 74 11.13 8.08 -4.55
N ALA A 75 10.05 7.79 -5.26
CA ALA A 75 8.77 8.51 -5.19
C ALA A 75 7.61 7.58 -4.78
N PRO A 76 6.56 8.11 -4.12
CA PRO A 76 5.33 7.37 -3.92
C PRO A 76 4.53 7.26 -5.22
N GLY A 77 3.94 6.10 -5.47
CA GLY A 77 3.22 5.80 -6.70
C GLY A 77 2.72 4.36 -6.76
N LEU A 78 2.01 4.03 -7.84
CA LEU A 78 1.79 2.64 -8.25
C LEU A 78 2.72 2.37 -9.42
N TYR A 79 3.60 1.39 -9.26
CA TYR A 79 4.55 0.95 -10.27
C TYR A 79 4.14 -0.41 -10.82
N THR A 80 4.12 -0.54 -12.14
CA THR A 80 4.08 -1.83 -12.84
C THR A 80 5.51 -2.35 -12.94
N LEU A 81 5.70 -3.62 -12.61
CA LEU A 81 6.96 -4.34 -12.72
C LEU A 81 6.75 -5.47 -13.73
N SER A 82 7.44 -5.40 -14.87
CA SER A 82 7.33 -6.39 -15.94
C SER A 82 8.60 -7.24 -15.95
N LEU A 83 8.43 -8.56 -15.96
CA LEU A 83 9.51 -9.52 -16.15
C LEU A 83 9.32 -10.21 -17.50
N GLU A 84 10.30 -10.05 -18.39
CA GLU A 84 10.47 -10.91 -19.57
C GLU A 84 11.49 -12.00 -19.25
N VAL A 85 11.19 -13.24 -19.64
CA VAL A 85 12.14 -14.36 -19.64
C VAL A 85 12.20 -14.99 -21.02
N CYS A 86 13.41 -15.27 -21.50
CA CYS A 86 13.64 -15.89 -22.80
C CYS A 86 14.59 -17.09 -22.69
N ASP A 87 14.34 -18.14 -23.46
CA ASP A 87 15.24 -19.31 -23.58
C ASP A 87 16.32 -19.15 -24.65
N ASP A 88 17.27 -20.09 -24.66
CA ASP A 88 18.34 -20.19 -25.67
C ASP A 88 17.82 -20.42 -27.11
N ALA A 89 16.56 -20.86 -27.27
CA ALA A 89 15.89 -20.99 -28.57
C ALA A 89 15.23 -19.68 -29.06
N GLY A 90 15.26 -18.61 -28.25
CA GLY A 90 14.71 -17.30 -28.55
C GLY A 90 13.19 -17.20 -28.43
N ARG A 91 12.53 -18.13 -27.72
CA ARG A 91 11.14 -17.95 -27.28
C ARG A 91 11.16 -17.15 -25.99
N CYS A 92 10.17 -16.29 -25.81
CA CYS A 92 10.04 -15.43 -24.62
C CYS A 92 8.61 -15.45 -24.08
N ASP A 93 8.48 -15.23 -22.78
CA ASP A 93 7.22 -14.91 -22.11
C ASP A 93 7.39 -13.66 -21.25
N THR A 94 6.30 -12.92 -21.03
CA THR A 94 6.31 -11.68 -20.25
C THR A 94 5.12 -11.65 -19.30
N ALA A 95 5.40 -11.43 -18.02
CA ALA A 95 4.38 -11.31 -16.99
C ALA A 95 4.62 -10.07 -16.12
N GLU A 96 3.54 -9.56 -15.53
CA GLU A 96 3.54 -8.31 -14.77
C GLU A 96 3.09 -8.52 -13.34
N THR A 97 3.67 -7.76 -12.44
CA THR A 97 3.22 -7.57 -11.06
C THR A 97 3.22 -6.08 -10.73
N TRP A 98 2.76 -5.68 -9.55
CA TRP A 98 2.74 -4.26 -9.15
C TRP A 98 3.34 -4.01 -7.77
N ALA A 99 4.02 -2.88 -7.65
CA ALA A 99 4.52 -2.35 -6.39
C ALA A 99 3.84 -1.00 -6.10
N ARG A 100 3.03 -0.97 -5.04
CA ARG A 100 2.51 0.28 -4.49
C ARG A 100 3.52 0.82 -3.49
N VAL A 101 4.05 1.99 -3.80
CA VAL A 101 5.02 2.69 -2.96
C VAL A 101 4.28 3.84 -2.30
N ASP A 102 4.11 3.77 -0.99
CA ASP A 102 3.40 4.76 -0.21
C ASP A 102 4.39 5.80 0.39
N ALA A 103 3.95 7.06 0.51
CA ALA A 103 4.79 8.20 0.92
C ALA A 103 5.43 8.03 2.33
N PRO A 104 6.44 8.81 2.74
CA PRO A 104 6.95 8.72 4.11
C PRO A 104 5.84 9.15 5.08
N GLY A 105 5.58 8.34 6.13
CA GLY A 105 4.43 8.56 7.04
C GLY A 105 3.10 7.96 6.55
N SER A 106 3.13 7.14 5.50
CA SER A 106 1.95 6.42 4.97
C SER A 106 1.65 5.07 5.60
N ALA A 107 2.54 4.57 6.48
CA ALA A 107 2.35 3.35 7.26
C ALA A 107 0.91 3.33 7.78
N GLN A 108 0.13 2.35 7.30
CA GLN A 108 -1.28 2.57 7.00
C GLN A 108 -2.01 3.52 7.96
N ARG A 109 -2.66 4.55 7.40
CA ARG A 109 -4.04 4.83 7.85
C ARG A 109 -4.85 3.59 7.55
N ILE A 110 -4.75 2.62 8.46
CA ILE A 110 -5.72 1.53 8.61
C ILE A 110 -7.08 2.22 8.61
N SER A 111 -8.07 1.60 8.01
CA SER A 111 -9.42 2.16 7.91
C SER A 111 -10.13 2.19 9.27
N ASP A 112 -9.66 3.10 10.12
CA ASP A 112 -10.30 3.68 11.29
C ASP A 112 -9.75 5.13 11.37
N TRP A 113 -10.58 6.12 11.72
CA TRP A 113 -10.39 7.50 11.22
C TRP A 113 -9.33 8.36 11.94
N GLY A 114 -8.27 7.73 12.45
CA GLY A 114 -7.11 8.39 13.06
C GLY A 114 -6.33 9.34 12.13
N ILE A 115 -5.90 10.43 12.75
CA ILE A 115 -4.89 11.45 12.38
C ILE A 115 -3.73 11.17 13.40
N ASP A 116 -2.43 11.30 13.18
CA ASP A 116 -1.55 12.36 12.63
C ASP A 116 -0.21 11.75 12.12
N THR A 117 0.94 12.42 11.90
CA THR A 117 1.30 13.84 11.65
C THR A 117 2.46 13.87 10.63
N PHE A 118 2.64 14.96 9.85
CA PHE A 118 3.95 15.68 9.82
C PHE A 118 3.81 17.10 9.28
N ALA A 119 4.17 18.09 10.09
CA ALA A 119 4.24 19.48 9.69
C ALA A 119 5.59 19.77 8.97
N SER A 120 5.64 19.63 7.65
CA SER A 120 6.66 20.29 6.79
C SER A 120 6.34 20.18 5.29
N ALA A 121 5.21 20.75 4.85
CA ALA A 121 4.88 20.89 3.43
C ALA A 121 4.21 22.25 3.14
N THR A 122 4.96 23.34 3.32
CA THR A 122 4.54 24.67 2.83
C THR A 122 4.70 24.76 1.30
N SER A 123 3.77 24.18 0.56
CA SER A 123 3.60 24.43 -0.87
C SER A 123 2.19 24.06 -1.35
N GLY A 124 1.44 25.03 -1.90
CA GLY A 124 0.20 24.77 -2.63
C GLY A 124 -1.09 25.02 -1.84
N ALA A 125 -1.45 26.30 -1.71
CA ALA A 125 -2.65 26.78 -1.05
C ALA A 125 -3.97 26.10 -1.51
N GLY A 126 -4.49 25.19 -0.69
CA GLY A 126 -5.92 24.97 -0.52
C GLY A 126 -6.35 25.62 0.80
N ALA A 127 -6.93 26.82 0.73
CA ALA A 127 -7.46 27.52 1.90
C ALA A 127 -8.61 26.71 2.55
N PRO A 128 -8.86 26.84 3.86
CA PRO A 128 -9.51 25.80 4.65
C PRO A 128 -11.00 25.65 4.35
N LEU A 129 -11.49 24.42 4.42
CA LEU A 129 -12.89 24.14 4.74
C LEU A 129 -13.13 24.52 6.20
N GLU A 130 -13.47 25.79 6.43
CA GLU A 130 -14.01 26.42 7.65
C GLU A 130 -14.15 25.49 8.86
N ALA A 131 -13.05 25.23 9.57
CA ALA A 131 -13.12 24.61 10.88
C ALA A 131 -13.79 25.60 11.83
N PHE A 132 -15.01 25.29 12.29
CA PHE A 132 -15.71 26.16 13.23
C PHE A 132 -14.84 26.43 14.46
N LYS A 133 -14.61 27.71 14.76
CA LYS A 133 -13.86 28.15 15.94
C LYS A 133 -14.73 28.05 17.18
N ALA A 134 -14.44 27.08 18.05
CA ALA A 134 -15.13 26.90 19.32
C ALA A 134 -15.18 28.21 20.13
N ASP A 135 -16.38 28.59 20.58
CA ASP A 135 -16.51 29.63 21.59
C ASP A 135 -16.28 29.04 23.01
N LYS A 136 -16.04 29.94 23.98
CA LYS A 136 -15.74 29.55 25.37
C LYS A 136 -16.90 28.79 26.05
N GLU A 137 -18.14 28.99 25.60
CA GLU A 137 -19.32 28.34 26.17
C GLU A 137 -19.45 26.90 25.64
N TRP A 138 -19.21 26.70 24.34
CA TRP A 138 -19.12 25.37 23.74
C TRP A 138 -17.97 24.55 24.34
N CYS A 139 -16.80 25.16 24.52
CA CYS A 139 -15.66 24.50 25.14
C CYS A 139 -15.99 23.95 26.53
N LYS A 140 -16.65 24.74 27.37
CA LYS A 140 -17.12 24.28 28.69
C LYS A 140 -18.03 23.05 28.56
N LYS A 141 -19.04 23.10 27.68
CA LYS A 141 -19.96 21.98 27.43
C LYS A 141 -19.22 20.72 26.95
N CYS A 142 -18.18 20.86 26.13
CA CYS A 142 -17.35 19.74 25.70
C CYS A 142 -16.63 19.08 26.90
N TYR A 143 -15.97 19.88 27.76
CA TYR A 143 -15.28 19.36 28.94
C TYR A 143 -16.22 18.70 29.96
N ASP A 144 -17.44 19.23 30.14
CA ASP A 144 -18.46 18.65 31.03
C ASP A 144 -18.88 17.24 30.57
N MET A 145 -18.81 16.95 29.25
CA MET A 145 -19.20 15.67 28.65
C MET A 145 -18.10 14.59 28.67
N ILE A 146 -16.89 14.90 29.13
CA ILE A 146 -15.74 13.97 29.12
C ILE A 146 -16.01 12.66 29.88
N ASN A 147 -16.78 12.71 30.97
CA ASN A 147 -17.10 11.53 31.79
C ASN A 147 -18.52 10.97 31.52
N SER A 148 -19.17 11.39 30.43
CA SER A 148 -20.49 10.89 30.04
C SER A 148 -20.44 9.44 29.53
N THR A 149 -21.60 8.79 29.37
CA THR A 149 -21.70 7.56 28.56
C THR A 149 -21.38 7.81 27.09
N ALA A 150 -21.19 6.76 26.29
CA ALA A 150 -21.04 6.85 24.84
C ALA A 150 -22.30 7.46 24.19
N SER A 151 -23.50 6.98 24.56
CA SER A 151 -24.77 7.50 24.04
C SER A 151 -25.02 8.98 24.35
N GLN A 152 -24.63 9.45 25.54
CA GLN A 152 -24.68 10.86 25.90
C GLN A 152 -23.70 11.71 25.07
N TRP A 153 -22.53 11.17 24.73
CA TRP A 153 -21.54 11.84 23.89
C TRP A 153 -22.00 11.93 22.43
N GLU A 154 -22.58 10.85 21.90
CA GLU A 154 -23.14 10.81 20.55
C GLU A 154 -24.26 11.86 20.36
N ASP A 155 -25.19 11.97 21.33
CA ASP A 155 -26.23 13.00 21.32
C ASP A 155 -25.64 14.42 21.34
N PHE A 156 -24.63 14.68 22.19
CA PHE A 156 -23.89 15.94 22.20
C PHE A 156 -23.23 16.25 20.84
N CYS A 157 -22.67 15.26 20.16
CA CYS A 157 -22.07 15.45 18.84
C CYS A 157 -23.09 15.71 17.73
N MET A 158 -24.28 15.14 17.83
CA MET A 158 -25.34 15.33 16.83
C MET A 158 -26.10 16.65 17.00
N THR A 159 -26.29 17.11 18.25
CA THR A 159 -27.15 18.26 18.61
C THR A 159 -26.39 19.47 19.18
N GLY A 160 -25.30 19.23 19.90
CA GLY A 160 -24.51 20.23 20.63
C GLY A 160 -23.38 20.87 19.83
N LEU A 161 -23.16 20.46 18.58
CA LEU A 161 -22.19 21.14 17.71
C LEU A 161 -22.69 22.53 17.26
N PRO A 162 -21.79 23.52 17.21
CA PRO A 162 -22.13 24.94 17.08
C PRO A 162 -22.39 25.39 15.62
N ARG A 163 -22.90 26.62 15.44
CA ARG A 163 -23.32 27.15 14.13
C ARG A 163 -22.15 27.36 13.17
N GLY A 164 -21.96 26.40 12.28
CA GLY A 164 -20.87 26.37 11.29
C GLY A 164 -20.20 24.99 11.22
N ALA A 165 -20.43 24.13 12.21
CA ALA A 165 -20.04 22.73 12.14
C ALA A 165 -20.72 22.02 10.96
N THR A 166 -19.92 21.36 10.14
CA THR A 166 -20.37 20.63 8.96
C THR A 166 -20.93 19.25 9.30
N SER A 167 -21.54 18.58 8.31
CA SER A 167 -21.85 17.14 8.42
C SER A 167 -20.61 16.26 8.62
N GLN A 168 -19.41 16.75 8.29
CA GLN A 168 -18.15 16.06 8.55
C GLN A 168 -17.69 16.25 10.01
N ASP A 169 -17.88 17.44 10.60
CA ASP A 169 -17.61 17.68 12.02
C ASP A 169 -18.49 16.82 12.92
N LYS A 170 -19.77 16.65 12.57
CA LYS A 170 -20.69 15.72 13.26
C LYS A 170 -20.13 14.31 13.28
N LYS A 171 -19.71 13.79 12.12
CA LYS A 171 -19.11 12.46 11.98
C LYS A 171 -17.81 12.30 12.77
N ILE A 172 -16.94 13.31 12.78
CA ILE A 172 -15.67 13.26 13.53
C ILE A 172 -15.94 13.24 15.04
N CYS A 173 -16.87 14.07 15.52
CA CYS A 173 -17.25 14.09 16.93
C CYS A 173 -17.89 12.77 17.38
N SER A 174 -18.78 12.20 16.56
CA SER A 174 -19.55 10.99 16.87
C SER A 174 -18.83 9.67 16.50
N GLN A 175 -17.52 9.70 16.23
CA GLN A 175 -16.75 8.49 15.93
C GLN A 175 -16.54 7.63 17.19
N ASN A 176 -16.59 6.30 17.02
CA ASN A 176 -16.46 5.31 18.09
C ASN A 176 -15.13 5.41 18.87
N GLN A 177 -14.12 6.08 18.32
CA GLN A 177 -12.87 6.41 19.01
C GLN A 177 -13.07 7.23 20.31
N HIS A 178 -14.24 7.81 20.57
CA HIS A 178 -14.53 8.59 21.78
C HIS A 178 -15.20 7.80 22.93
N GLU A 179 -14.98 6.49 23.01
CA GLU A 179 -15.49 5.63 24.10
C GLU A 179 -14.88 5.94 25.48
N THR A 180 -13.67 6.50 25.57
CA THR A 180 -13.01 6.83 26.85
C THR A 180 -13.02 8.33 27.17
N SER A 181 -12.88 8.68 28.44
CA SER A 181 -12.70 10.08 28.86
C SER A 181 -11.41 10.71 28.34
N SER A 182 -10.36 9.92 28.11
CA SER A 182 -9.09 10.41 27.53
C SER A 182 -9.24 10.87 26.08
N THR A 183 -9.94 10.07 25.27
CA THR A 183 -10.23 10.34 23.86
C THR A 183 -11.26 11.44 23.66
N LYS A 184 -12.21 11.61 24.60
CA LYS A 184 -13.11 12.76 24.65
C LYS A 184 -12.38 14.07 24.97
N ARG A 185 -11.43 14.01 25.92
CA ARG A 185 -10.59 15.17 26.30
C ARG A 185 -9.78 15.68 25.11
N GLY A 186 -9.07 14.80 24.41
CA GLY A 186 -8.27 15.20 23.23
C GLY A 186 -9.09 15.88 22.14
N TYR A 187 -10.35 15.48 21.94
CA TYR A 187 -11.27 16.15 21.01
C TYR A 187 -11.61 17.59 21.46
N CYS A 188 -11.91 17.80 22.74
CA CYS A 188 -12.17 19.12 23.29
C CYS A 188 -10.91 20.00 23.22
N ASP A 189 -9.76 19.49 23.64
CA ASP A 189 -8.48 20.21 23.62
C ASP A 189 -8.15 20.70 22.19
N ALA A 190 -8.26 19.82 21.18
CA ALA A 190 -7.96 20.13 19.78
C ALA A 190 -8.91 21.17 19.13
N ARG A 191 -10.13 21.33 19.65
CA ARG A 191 -11.11 22.33 19.16
C ARG A 191 -11.12 23.63 19.98
N CYS A 192 -10.61 23.60 21.21
CA CYS A 192 -10.60 24.72 22.15
C CYS A 192 -9.23 25.39 22.33
N ALA A 193 -8.16 24.83 21.75
CA ALA A 193 -6.90 25.53 21.55
C ALA A 193 -7.15 26.81 20.73
N SER A 194 -6.71 27.96 21.28
CA SER A 194 -6.90 29.30 20.72
C SER A 194 -5.71 29.77 19.89
#